data_AF-F5L5M6-F1
#
_entry.id   AF-F5L5M6-F1
#
_cell.length_a   1.000
_cell.length_b   1.000
_cell.length_c   1.000
_cell.angle_alpha   90.00
_cell.angle_beta   90.00
_cell.angle_gamma   90.00
#
_symmetry.space_group_name_H-M   'P 1'
#
loop_
_entity.id
_entity.type
_entity.pdbx_description
1 polymer ?
#
loop_
_entity_poly.entity_id
_entity_poly.type
_entity_poly.pdbx_seq_one_letter_code
_entity_poly.pdbx_strand_id
1 'polypeptide(L)' 'MYKEMKIAAGLQKTEHFDPTVMDAQTVLKMATIEGAKLLGIDKEVGTLKPGKKADIILIKVRWER' A
#
# COMPACT_ATOMS: atom_id res chain seq x y z
N MET A 1 3.78 -9.32 2.57
CA MET A 1 3.26 -7.95 2.31
C MET A 1 1.81 -7.72 2.75
N TYR A 2 0.80 -8.51 2.31
CA TYR A 2 -0.61 -8.25 2.69
C TYR A 2 -0.90 -8.36 4.19
N LYS A 3 -0.23 -9.28 4.90
CA LYS A 3 -0.40 -9.44 6.35
C LYS A 3 0.16 -8.24 7.09
N GLU A 4 1.30 -7.74 6.65
CA GLU A 4 2.03 -6.60 7.19
C GLU A 4 1.21 -5.32 6.99
N MET A 5 0.58 -5.14 5.83
CA MET A 5 -0.40 -4.06 5.62
C MET A 5 -1.54 -4.12 6.63
N LYS A 6 -2.12 -5.31 6.85
CA LYS A 6 -3.21 -5.49 7.83
C LYS A 6 -2.75 -5.19 9.27
N ILE A 7 -1.55 -5.62 9.64
CA ILE A 7 -0.96 -5.36 10.96
C ILE A 7 -0.68 -3.88 11.13
N ALA A 8 -0.07 -3.21 10.14
CA ALA A 8 0.18 -1.77 10.19
C ALA A 8 -1.11 -0.96 10.36
N ALA A 9 -2.16 -1.30 9.59
CA ALA A 9 -3.48 -0.69 9.75
C ALA A 9 -4.06 -0.93 11.16
N GLY A 10 -4.02 -2.17 11.63
CA GLY A 10 -4.60 -2.56 12.91
C GLY A 10 -3.90 -1.90 14.10
N LEU A 11 -2.56 -1.92 14.13
CA LEU A 11 -1.77 -1.34 15.22
C LEU A 11 -2.05 0.15 15.38
N GLN A 12 -2.08 0.90 14.27
CA GLN A 12 -2.30 2.34 14.31
C GLN A 12 -3.72 2.69 14.78
N LYS A 13 -4.73 1.91 14.38
CA LYS A 13 -6.11 2.09 14.85
C LYS A 13 -6.26 1.79 16.33
N THR A 14 -5.60 0.74 16.82
CA THR A 14 -5.63 0.37 18.24
C THR A 14 -4.88 1.40 19.09
N GLU A 15 -3.71 1.85 18.65
CA GLU A 15 -2.90 2.84 19.37
C GLU A 15 -3.65 4.17 19.55
N HIS A 16 -4.33 4.64 18.49
CA HIS A 16 -5.06 5.90 18.52
C HIS A 16 -6.52 5.77 18.98
N PHE A 17 -7.00 4.56 19.28
CA PHE A 17 -8.42 4.29 19.56
C PHE A 17 -9.37 4.88 18.49
N ASP A 18 -8.92 4.94 17.24
CA ASP A 18 -9.66 5.56 16.14
C ASP A 18 -9.55 4.68 14.88
N PRO A 19 -10.67 4.12 14.36
CA PRO A 19 -10.65 3.26 13.19
C PRO A 19 -10.35 3.99 11.87
N THR A 20 -10.36 5.33 11.86
CA THR A 20 -10.22 6.16 10.67
C THR A 20 -8.78 6.59 10.37
N VAL A 21 -7.87 6.54 11.36
CA VAL A 21 -6.49 7.06 11.24
C VAL A 21 -5.60 6.34 10.23
N MET A 22 -5.98 5.12 9.82
CA MET A 22 -5.17 4.30 8.92
C MET A 22 -6.04 3.49 7.95
N ASP A 23 -6.52 4.16 6.89
CA ASP A 23 -7.36 3.54 5.87
C ASP A 23 -6.57 2.63 4.90
N ALA A 24 -7.31 1.84 4.11
CA ALA A 24 -6.69 0.90 3.17
C ALA A 24 -5.87 1.58 2.07
N GLN A 25 -6.29 2.78 1.61
CA GLN A 25 -5.58 3.50 0.55
C GLN A 25 -4.23 4.02 1.03
N THR A 26 -4.18 4.54 2.25
CA THR A 26 -2.98 5.03 2.91
C THR A 26 -1.96 3.91 3.05
N VAL A 27 -2.39 2.76 3.56
CA VAL A 27 -1.50 1.59 3.71
C VAL A 27 -1.05 1.03 2.35
N LEU A 28 -1.90 1.07 1.32
CA LEU A 28 -1.48 0.69 -0.03
C LEU A 28 -0.42 1.64 -0.60
N LYS A 29 -0.56 2.94 -0.38
CA LYS A 29 0.47 3.93 -0.76
C LYS A 29 1.77 3.70 0.00
N MET A 30 1.70 3.40 1.31
CA MET A 30 2.87 3.00 2.11
C MET A 30 3.60 1.79 1.51
N ALA A 31 2.85 0.77 1.12
CA ALA A 31 3.38 -0.45 0.53
C ALA A 31 3.87 -0.29 -0.94
N THR A 32 3.64 0.87 -1.56
CA THR A 32 4.00 1.12 -2.98
C THR A 32 4.79 2.41 -3.13
N ILE A 33 4.14 3.53 -3.43
CA ILE A 33 4.80 4.78 -3.79
C ILE A 33 5.56 5.43 -2.63
N GLU A 34 5.06 5.38 -1.40
CA GLU A 34 5.77 5.99 -0.27
C GLU A 34 7.01 5.17 0.12
N GLY A 35 6.94 3.83 -0.01
CA GLY A 35 8.13 2.97 0.11
C GLY A 35 9.16 3.25 -0.99
N ALA A 36 8.72 3.46 -2.24
CA ALA A 36 9.61 3.84 -3.34
C ALA A 36 10.28 5.21 -3.11
N LYS A 37 9.54 6.19 -2.57
CA LYS A 37 10.09 7.50 -2.21
C LYS A 37 11.10 7.40 -1.08
N LEU A 38 10.80 6.61 -0.04
CA LEU A 38 11.71 6.35 1.08
C LEU A 38 13.06 5.81 0.59
N LEU A 39 13.02 4.94 -0.43
CA LEU A 39 14.22 4.34 -1.03
C LEU A 39 14.86 5.18 -2.15
N GLY A 40 14.27 6.32 -2.52
CA GLY A 40 14.78 7.19 -3.59
C GLY A 40 14.63 6.63 -5.01
N ILE A 41 13.75 5.65 -5.21
CA ILE A 41 13.52 4.98 -6.51
C ILE A 41 12.12 5.28 -7.09
N ASP A 42 11.43 6.28 -6.56
CA ASP A 42 10.07 6.65 -6.96
C ASP A 42 9.97 7.18 -8.39
N LYS A 43 11.09 7.58 -9.01
CA LYS A 43 11.12 7.91 -10.44
C LYS A 43 10.98 6.68 -11.33
N GLU A 44 11.33 5.50 -10.82
CA GLU A 44 11.34 4.26 -11.58
C GLU A 44 10.14 3.35 -11.27
N VAL A 45 9.71 3.29 -10.00
CA VAL A 45 8.70 2.30 -9.54
C VAL A 45 7.62 2.91 -8.65
N GLY A 46 6.75 2.07 -8.07
CA GLY A 46 5.78 2.45 -7.03
C GLY A 46 4.45 3.05 -7.52
N THR A 47 4.32 3.39 -8.80
CA THR A 47 3.03 3.77 -9.42
C THR A 47 2.95 3.31 -10.86
N LEU A 48 1.74 3.03 -11.35
CA LEU A 48 1.49 2.78 -12.76
C LEU A 48 1.36 4.12 -13.53
N LYS A 49 2.47 4.60 -14.11
CA LYS A 49 2.54 5.81 -14.94
C LYS A 49 3.48 5.59 -16.13
N PRO A 50 3.26 6.26 -17.29
CA PRO A 50 4.19 6.19 -18.41
C PRO A 50 5.62 6.57 -18.00
N GLY A 51 6.61 5.87 -18.56
CA GLY A 51 8.03 6.10 -18.28
C GLY A 51 8.59 5.38 -17.05
N LYS A 52 7.74 4.75 -16.23
CA LYS A 52 8.16 3.90 -15.10
C LYS A 52 8.35 2.44 -15.53
N LYS A 53 9.10 1.68 -14.73
CA LYS A 53 9.27 0.22 -14.88
C LYS A 53 7.93 -0.50 -14.67
N ALA A 54 7.77 -1.63 -15.34
CA ALA A 54 6.55 -2.44 -15.31
C ALA A 54 6.49 -3.39 -14.09
N ASP A 55 6.66 -2.84 -12.89
CA ASP A 55 6.57 -3.56 -11.63
C ASP A 55 5.10 -3.70 -11.22
N ILE A 56 4.43 -4.70 -11.79
CA ILE A 56 2.97 -4.86 -11.71
C ILE A 56 2.65 -6.22 -11.09
N ILE A 57 1.67 -6.23 -10.18
CA ILE A 57 1.04 -7.46 -9.67
C ILE A 57 -0.43 -7.47 -10.07
N LEU A 58 -0.94 -8.62 -10.50
CA LEU A 58 -2.37 -8.83 -10.75
C LEU A 58 -3.00 -9.49 -9.53
N ILE A 59 -4.09 -8.91 -9.03
CA ILE A 59 -4.84 -9.46 -7.90
C ILE A 59 -6.16 -10.03 -8.41
N LYS A 60 -6.31 -11.35 -8.33
CA LYS A 60 -7.59 -12.00 -8.58
C LYS A 60 -8.46 -11.90 -7.33
N VAL A 61 -9.41 -10.97 -7.33
CA VAL A 61 -10.46 -10.90 -6.32
C VAL A 61 -11.52 -11.96 -6.63
N ARG A 62 -11.85 -12.81 -5.65
CA ARG A 62 -13.00 -13.70 -5.75
C ARG A 62 -14.20 -12.98 -5.17
N TRP A 63 -15.20 -12.75 -6.02
CA TRP A 63 -16.51 -12.27 -5.60
C TRP A 63 -17.40 -13.48 -5.46
N GLU A 64 -17.78 -13.80 -4.23
CA GLU A 64 -18.89 -14.72 -3.96
C GLU A 64 -20.16 -13.86 -4.02
N ARG A 65 -21.04 -14.16 -4.99
CA ARG A 65 -22.42 -13.62 -5.02
C ARG A 65 -23.30 -14.51 -4.16
#